data_AF-A0A956LBQ0-F1
#
_entry.id   AF-A0A956LBQ0-F1
#
_cell.length_a   1.000
_cell.length_b   1.000
_cell.length_c   1.000
_cell.angle_alpha   90.00
_cell.angle_beta   90.00
_cell.angle_gamma   90.00
#
_symmetry.space_group_name_H-M   'P 1'
#
loop_
_entity.id
_entity.type
_entity.pdbx_description
1 polymer ?
#
loop_
_entity_poly.entity_id
_entity_poly.type
_entity_poly.pdbx_seq_one_letter_code
_entity_poly.pdbx_strand_id
1 'polypeptide(L)'
;MKRAPGRAGSSSSSPTRSGASRDQSKVKTGREDALADGLDPAEAGPYTGSIPDEVYDELYEQASAQPQPRRYSAHLQGAIARDPRLGMVLAIENFQSTFDGSDAVATKTAIFTEDTTPFKDKAVSAADIDEALAISFDELGYISPQRVAELLEVSVEDALDQARGKIYPSLHDADQWELATVALSGQVRD
;
A
#
# COMPACT_ATOMS: atom_id res chain seq x y z
N MET A 1 -58.47 -3.72 47.07
CA MET A 1 -57.05 -3.67 46.66
C MET A 1 -56.93 -2.89 45.36
N LYS A 2 -55.91 -2.04 45.27
CA LYS A 2 -55.78 -0.89 44.37
C LYS A 2 -55.43 -1.30 42.94
N ARG A 3 -56.08 -0.68 41.95
CA ARG A 3 -55.64 -0.64 40.55
C ARG A 3 -54.46 0.33 40.43
N ALA A 4 -53.38 -0.11 39.77
CA ALA A 4 -52.24 0.74 39.42
C ALA A 4 -52.29 1.11 37.92
N PRO A 5 -51.89 2.34 37.54
CA PRO A 5 -52.04 2.86 36.18
C PRO A 5 -50.87 2.48 35.26
N GLY A 6 -51.16 2.53 33.95
CA GLY A 6 -50.28 2.12 32.87
C GLY A 6 -49.02 2.94 32.71
N ARG A 7 -48.02 2.32 32.07
CA ARG A 7 -46.78 2.95 31.63
C ARG A 7 -46.65 2.68 30.13
N ALA A 8 -46.91 3.71 29.33
CA ALA A 8 -46.60 3.71 27.91
C ALA A 8 -45.06 3.65 27.76
N GLY A 9 -44.58 2.57 27.16
CA GLY A 9 -43.20 2.48 26.69
C GLY A 9 -43.10 3.24 25.37
N SER A 10 -42.47 4.42 25.40
CA SER A 10 -42.10 5.17 24.21
C SER A 10 -41.07 4.36 23.40
N SER A 11 -41.44 3.95 22.20
CA SER A 11 -40.51 3.42 21.20
C SER A 11 -39.62 4.56 20.70
N SER A 12 -38.41 4.69 21.24
CA SER A 12 -37.37 5.51 20.64
C SER A 12 -36.68 4.71 19.52
N SER A 13 -37.18 4.84 18.31
CA SER A 13 -36.44 4.45 17.11
C SER A 13 -35.29 5.43 16.90
N SER A 14 -34.09 5.07 17.38
CA SER A 14 -32.87 5.77 17.02
C SER A 14 -32.57 5.54 15.53
N PRO A 15 -32.35 6.60 14.71
CA PRO A 15 -32.02 6.40 13.31
C PRO A 15 -30.60 5.84 13.18
N THR A 16 -30.47 4.78 12.38
CA THR A 16 -29.22 4.07 12.07
C THR A 16 -28.28 4.96 11.25
N ARG A 17 -27.26 5.52 11.91
CA ARG A 17 -26.24 6.38 11.29
C ARG A 17 -25.26 5.63 10.35
N SER A 18 -25.38 4.31 10.17
CA SER A 18 -24.43 3.49 9.40
C SER A 18 -24.84 3.18 7.95
N GLY A 19 -26.11 3.39 7.57
CA GLY A 19 -26.56 3.16 6.19
C GLY A 19 -26.00 4.20 5.21
N ALA A 20 -26.06 5.48 5.60
CA ALA A 20 -25.68 6.59 4.74
C ALA A 20 -24.20 6.59 4.32
N SER A 21 -23.30 6.05 5.16
CA SER A 21 -21.86 6.01 4.86
C SER A 21 -21.52 4.97 3.80
N ARG A 22 -22.18 3.80 3.78
CA ARG A 22 -21.91 2.75 2.79
C ARG A 22 -22.40 3.14 1.41
N ASP A 23 -23.56 3.78 1.34
CA ASP A 23 -24.10 4.26 0.07
C ASP A 23 -23.24 5.38 -0.53
N GLN A 24 -22.72 6.29 0.31
CA GLN A 24 -21.80 7.32 -0.16
C GLN A 24 -20.46 6.78 -0.66
N SER A 25 -19.92 5.74 -0.03
CA SER A 25 -18.69 5.09 -0.51
C SER A 25 -18.88 4.42 -1.87
N LYS A 26 -20.00 3.70 -2.08
CA LYS A 26 -20.30 3.05 -3.37
C LYS A 26 -20.46 4.07 -4.50
N VAL A 27 -21.14 5.18 -4.23
CA VAL A 27 -21.30 6.31 -5.17
C VAL A 27 -19.96 6.96 -5.50
N LYS A 28 -19.04 7.04 -4.53
CA LYS A 28 -17.71 7.59 -4.74
C LYS A 28 -16.85 6.68 -5.62
N THR A 29 -16.82 5.37 -5.33
CA THR A 29 -16.07 4.38 -6.11
C THR A 29 -16.59 4.30 -7.55
N GLY A 30 -17.91 4.22 -7.76
CA GLY A 30 -18.48 4.17 -9.11
C GLY A 30 -18.14 5.38 -9.97
N ARG A 31 -18.00 6.57 -9.37
CA ARG A 31 -17.60 7.79 -10.07
C ARG A 31 -16.13 7.82 -10.47
N GLU A 32 -15.26 7.27 -9.63
CA GLU A 32 -13.82 7.16 -9.90
C GLU A 32 -13.57 6.14 -11.03
N ASP A 33 -14.28 5.01 -11.02
CA ASP A 33 -14.19 3.98 -12.06
C ASP A 33 -14.75 4.49 -13.40
N ALA A 34 -15.89 5.20 -13.39
CA ALA A 34 -16.45 5.81 -14.59
C ALA A 34 -15.49 6.82 -15.24
N LEU A 35 -14.75 7.60 -14.44
CA LEU A 35 -13.74 8.53 -14.95
C LEU A 35 -12.57 7.78 -15.62
N ALA A 36 -12.16 6.62 -15.07
CA ALA A 36 -11.12 5.78 -15.66
C ALA A 36 -11.55 5.13 -16.98
N ASP A 37 -12.83 4.79 -17.09
CA ASP A 37 -13.43 4.20 -18.30
C ASP A 37 -13.91 5.25 -19.32
N GLY A 38 -13.67 6.55 -19.06
CA GLY A 38 -14.02 7.66 -19.96
C GLY A 38 -15.53 7.99 -20.01
N LEU A 39 -16.29 7.55 -19.02
CA LEU A 39 -17.72 7.80 -18.84
C LEU A 39 -17.95 9.05 -17.99
N ASP A 40 -19.11 9.71 -18.14
CA ASP A 40 -19.47 10.88 -17.34
C ASP A 40 -19.74 10.47 -15.87
N PRO A 41 -18.98 10.99 -14.88
CA PRO A 41 -19.20 10.69 -13.47
C PRO A 41 -20.58 11.13 -12.94
N ALA A 42 -21.28 12.03 -13.64
CA ALA A 42 -22.65 12.38 -13.32
C ALA A 42 -23.64 11.23 -13.60
N GLU A 43 -23.31 10.34 -14.54
CA GLU A 43 -24.11 9.17 -14.93
C GLU A 43 -23.72 7.90 -14.13
N ALA A 44 -22.62 7.93 -13.39
CA ALA A 44 -22.11 6.85 -12.55
C ALA A 44 -22.87 6.69 -11.22
N GLY A 45 -24.20 6.61 -11.30
CA GLY A 45 -25.09 6.33 -10.18
C GLY A 45 -25.28 4.82 -9.94
N PRO A 46 -25.87 4.41 -8.81
CA PRO A 46 -26.26 3.02 -8.60
C PRO A 46 -27.23 2.57 -9.69
N TYR A 47 -26.94 1.44 -10.34
CA TYR A 47 -27.83 0.89 -11.36
C TYR A 47 -29.20 0.55 -10.74
N THR A 48 -30.27 1.16 -11.26
CA THR A 48 -31.64 1.02 -10.73
C THR A 48 -32.52 0.07 -11.56
N GLY A 49 -32.01 -0.45 -12.68
CA GLY A 49 -32.73 -1.39 -13.54
C GLY A 49 -32.64 -2.83 -13.03
N SER A 50 -33.27 -3.75 -13.77
CA SER A 50 -33.07 -5.19 -13.59
C SER A 50 -31.68 -5.59 -14.07
N ILE A 51 -30.97 -6.41 -13.30
CA ILE A 51 -29.64 -6.91 -13.68
C ILE A 51 -29.74 -7.56 -15.08
N PRO A 52 -28.91 -7.16 -16.06
CA PRO A 52 -28.88 -7.80 -17.37
C PRO A 52 -28.64 -9.31 -17.26
N ASP A 53 -29.30 -10.11 -18.11
CA ASP A 53 -29.27 -11.58 -18.02
C ASP A 53 -27.84 -12.14 -18.04
N GLU A 54 -26.95 -11.59 -18.86
CA GLU A 54 -25.55 -12.00 -18.93
C GLU A 54 -24.80 -11.80 -17.60
N VAL A 55 -25.03 -10.67 -16.93
CA VAL A 55 -24.43 -10.38 -15.61
C VAL A 55 -25.06 -11.24 -14.52
N TYR A 56 -26.37 -11.52 -14.63
CA TYR A 56 -27.06 -12.39 -13.71
C TYR A 56 -26.50 -13.82 -13.78
N ASP A 57 -26.32 -14.36 -14.99
CA ASP A 57 -25.79 -15.70 -15.22
C ASP A 57 -24.35 -15.82 -14.71
N GLU A 58 -23.50 -14.84 -14.96
CA GLU A 58 -22.12 -14.80 -14.42
C GLU A 58 -22.13 -14.80 -12.89
N LEU A 59 -22.92 -13.93 -12.26
CA LEU A 59 -23.02 -13.86 -10.80
C LEU A 59 -23.60 -15.15 -10.21
N TYR A 60 -24.55 -15.76 -10.90
CA TYR A 60 -25.14 -17.04 -10.50
C TYR A 60 -24.10 -18.16 -10.58
N GLU A 61 -23.30 -18.23 -11.65
CA GLU A 61 -22.20 -19.18 -11.80
C GLU A 61 -21.17 -18.99 -10.68
N GLN A 62 -20.69 -17.76 -10.46
CA GLN A 62 -19.73 -17.43 -9.40
C GLN A 62 -20.26 -17.79 -8.00
N ALA A 63 -21.55 -17.53 -7.73
CA ALA A 63 -22.18 -17.86 -6.45
C ALA A 63 -22.42 -19.37 -6.29
N SER A 64 -22.63 -20.10 -7.39
CA SER A 64 -22.81 -21.55 -7.40
C SER A 64 -21.49 -22.32 -7.29
N ALA A 65 -20.36 -21.67 -7.59
CA ALA A 65 -19.04 -22.25 -7.41
C ALA A 65 -18.85 -22.70 -5.95
N GLN A 66 -18.37 -23.92 -5.76
CA GLN A 66 -18.09 -24.40 -4.41
C GLN A 66 -17.07 -23.46 -3.76
N PRO A 67 -17.34 -22.97 -2.53
CA PRO A 67 -16.39 -22.13 -1.84
C PRO A 67 -15.08 -22.88 -1.74
N GLN A 68 -13.98 -22.23 -2.11
CA GLN A 68 -12.66 -22.80 -1.89
C GLN A 68 -12.57 -23.14 -0.41
N PRO A 69 -12.28 -24.40 -0.07
CA PRO A 69 -12.31 -24.80 1.31
C PRO A 69 -11.22 -24.00 2.03
N ARG A 70 -11.55 -23.46 3.22
CA ARG A 70 -10.61 -22.67 4.05
C ARG A 70 -10.29 -23.45 5.31
N ARG A 71 -9.00 -23.56 5.65
CA ARG A 71 -8.56 -24.28 6.85
C ARG A 71 -9.05 -23.53 8.08
N TYR A 72 -9.90 -24.19 8.87
CA TYR A 72 -10.44 -23.60 10.09
C TYR A 72 -9.55 -23.94 11.29
N SER A 73 -8.73 -22.97 11.72
CA SER A 73 -7.86 -23.12 12.89
C SER A 73 -8.42 -22.37 14.10
N ALA A 74 -9.34 -23.00 14.84
CA ALA A 74 -10.01 -22.38 15.99
C ALA A 74 -9.03 -21.83 17.05
N HIS A 75 -7.90 -22.52 17.26
CA HIS A 75 -6.87 -22.13 18.23
C HIS A 75 -6.05 -20.89 17.81
N LEU A 76 -6.09 -20.50 16.53
CA LEU A 76 -5.46 -19.28 16.03
C LEU A 76 -6.43 -18.10 16.00
N GLN A 77 -7.72 -18.32 16.30
CA GLN A 77 -8.71 -17.24 16.34
C GLN A 77 -8.54 -16.34 17.57
N GLY A 78 -9.15 -15.16 17.51
CA GLY A 78 -9.19 -14.24 18.64
C GLY A 78 -7.90 -13.44 18.77
N ALA A 79 -7.21 -13.58 19.91
CA ALA A 79 -6.05 -12.75 20.23
C ALA A 79 -4.88 -12.97 19.27
N ILE A 80 -4.65 -14.22 18.86
CA ILE A 80 -3.55 -14.58 17.94
C ILE A 80 -3.80 -13.99 16.55
N ALA A 81 -4.98 -14.21 15.96
CA ALA A 81 -5.35 -13.61 14.67
C ALA A 81 -5.33 -12.07 14.62
N ARG A 82 -5.38 -11.41 15.79
CA ARG A 82 -5.33 -9.94 15.91
C ARG A 82 -3.96 -9.42 16.30
N ASP A 83 -2.98 -10.30 16.52
CA ASP A 83 -1.62 -9.88 16.82
C ASP A 83 -0.99 -9.25 15.57
N PRO A 84 -0.63 -7.95 15.59
CA PRO A 84 0.01 -7.29 14.46
C PRO A 84 1.35 -7.93 14.08
N ARG A 85 1.97 -8.71 14.97
CA ARG A 85 3.23 -9.43 14.74
C ARG A 85 3.06 -10.85 14.21
N LEU A 86 1.84 -11.38 14.12
CA LEU A 86 1.61 -12.76 13.67
C LEU A 86 2.19 -13.00 12.27
N GLY A 87 2.07 -12.03 11.36
CA GLY A 87 2.66 -12.13 10.02
C GLY A 87 4.19 -12.32 10.03
N MET A 88 4.89 -11.70 10.99
CA MET A 88 6.34 -11.89 11.14
C MET A 88 6.68 -13.29 11.64
N VAL A 89 5.91 -13.83 12.59
CA VAL A 89 6.10 -15.19 13.10
C VAL A 89 5.83 -16.21 12.02
N LEU A 90 4.78 -16.01 11.21
CA LEU A 90 4.48 -16.89 10.08
C LEU A 90 5.54 -16.80 8.96
N ALA A 91 6.24 -15.68 8.81
CA ALA A 91 7.30 -15.52 7.81
C ALA A 91 8.62 -16.24 8.19
N ILE A 92 8.79 -16.64 9.46
CA ILE A 92 9.99 -17.31 9.99
C ILE A 92 10.10 -18.76 9.52
N GLU A 93 8.99 -19.36 9.10
CA GLU A 93 8.94 -20.72 8.57
C GLU A 93 8.33 -20.77 7.17
N ASN A 94 8.86 -21.66 6.33
CA ASN A 94 8.18 -22.14 5.15
C ASN A 94 7.31 -23.33 5.56
N PHE A 95 6.02 -23.07 5.76
CA PHE A 95 5.04 -24.08 6.12
C PHE A 95 4.27 -24.55 4.88
N GLN A 96 4.44 -25.81 4.53
CA GLN A 96 3.72 -26.48 3.45
C GLN A 96 2.82 -27.56 4.05
N SER A 97 1.56 -27.60 3.64
CA SER A 97 0.62 -28.64 4.05
C SER A 97 -0.49 -28.70 3.01
N THR A 98 -1.11 -29.87 2.87
CA THR A 98 -2.36 -29.99 2.11
C THR A 98 -3.50 -29.29 2.87
N PHE A 99 -4.62 -29.11 2.18
CA PHE A 99 -5.77 -28.39 2.73
C PHE A 99 -6.32 -29.00 4.04
N ASP A 100 -6.36 -30.33 4.12
CA ASP A 100 -6.86 -31.08 5.28
C ASP A 100 -5.83 -31.19 6.43
N GLY A 101 -4.65 -30.58 6.26
CA GLY A 101 -3.58 -30.59 7.25
C GLY A 101 -2.66 -31.82 7.16
N SER A 102 -2.88 -32.72 6.19
CA SER A 102 -1.94 -33.80 5.91
C SER A 102 -0.64 -33.27 5.26
N ASP A 103 0.39 -34.12 5.26
CA ASP A 103 1.72 -33.84 4.70
C ASP A 103 2.32 -32.49 5.15
N ALA A 104 2.04 -32.09 6.39
CA ALA A 104 2.53 -30.85 6.96
C ALA A 104 4.05 -30.92 7.17
N VAL A 105 4.77 -30.03 6.50
CA VAL A 105 6.21 -29.85 6.60
C VAL A 105 6.50 -28.39 6.91
N ALA A 106 7.24 -28.16 8.00
CA ALA A 106 7.72 -26.84 8.38
C ALA A 106 9.25 -26.83 8.26
N THR A 107 9.79 -25.89 7.48
CA THR A 107 11.23 -25.64 7.43
C THR A 107 11.54 -24.20 7.79
N LYS A 108 12.74 -23.99 8.33
CA LYS A 108 13.22 -22.66 8.69
C LYS A 108 13.43 -21.83 7.41
N THR A 109 12.96 -20.59 7.39
CA THR A 109 13.14 -19.71 6.22
C THR A 109 14.62 -19.36 6.02
N ALA A 110 14.98 -18.99 4.79
CA ALA A 110 16.34 -18.67 4.35
C ALA A 110 17.09 -17.66 5.25
N ILE A 111 16.40 -16.71 5.90
CA ILE A 111 17.00 -15.70 6.81
C ILE A 111 17.90 -16.29 7.91
N PHE A 112 17.74 -17.58 8.17
CA PHE A 112 18.45 -18.28 9.21
C PHE A 112 19.61 -19.16 8.74
N THR A 113 19.70 -19.41 7.44
CA THR A 113 20.68 -20.31 6.83
C THR A 113 21.57 -19.59 5.84
N GLU A 114 21.11 -18.47 5.30
CA GLU A 114 21.79 -17.66 4.30
C GLU A 114 21.57 -16.17 4.54
N ASP A 115 22.46 -15.38 3.96
CA ASP A 115 22.28 -13.94 3.86
C ASP A 115 21.19 -13.67 2.81
N THR A 116 20.01 -13.29 3.30
CA THR A 116 18.82 -13.06 2.46
C THR A 116 18.66 -11.63 2.02
N THR A 117 19.57 -10.74 2.42
CA THR A 117 19.61 -9.38 1.89
C THR A 117 20.21 -9.46 0.49
N PRO A 118 19.44 -9.21 -0.59
CA PRO A 118 20.06 -9.09 -1.89
C PRO A 118 20.99 -7.88 -1.83
N PHE A 119 22.30 -8.11 -1.87
CA PHE A 119 23.24 -7.06 -2.21
C PHE A 119 22.87 -6.63 -3.62
N LYS A 120 22.24 -5.45 -3.74
CA LYS A 120 22.20 -4.77 -5.03
C LYS A 120 23.65 -4.42 -5.32
N ASP A 121 24.22 -5.03 -6.37
CA ASP A 121 25.56 -4.65 -6.81
C ASP A 121 25.57 -3.14 -7.02
N LYS A 122 26.57 -2.47 -6.43
CA LYS A 122 26.72 -1.02 -6.59
C LYS A 122 26.79 -0.70 -8.08
N ALA A 123 26.09 0.34 -8.50
CA ALA A 123 26.16 0.78 -9.89
C ALA A 123 27.60 1.21 -10.20
N VAL A 124 28.13 0.74 -11.34
CA VAL A 124 29.51 1.04 -11.74
C VAL A 124 29.58 2.34 -12.55
N SER A 125 28.49 2.69 -13.24
CA SER A 125 28.41 3.88 -14.09
C SER A 125 26.97 4.40 -14.19
N ALA A 126 26.81 5.62 -14.69
CA ALA A 126 25.55 6.22 -15.09
C ALA A 126 25.65 6.75 -16.53
N ALA A 127 24.58 6.69 -17.29
CA ALA A 127 24.53 7.19 -18.66
C ALA A 127 24.50 8.72 -18.72
N ASP A 128 23.89 9.37 -17.72
CA ASP A 128 23.78 10.82 -17.63
C ASP A 128 23.69 11.33 -16.18
N ILE A 129 23.67 12.66 -16.03
CA ILE A 129 23.61 13.32 -14.73
C ILE A 129 22.33 13.01 -13.94
N ASP A 130 21.20 12.81 -14.60
CA ASP A 130 19.94 12.54 -13.92
C ASP A 130 19.93 11.12 -13.35
N GLU A 131 20.45 10.15 -14.11
CA GLU A 131 20.66 8.79 -13.63
C GLU A 131 21.69 8.75 -12.49
N ALA A 132 22.81 9.47 -12.60
CA ALA A 132 23.82 9.53 -11.55
C ALA A 132 23.27 10.08 -10.23
N LEU A 133 22.42 11.13 -10.30
CA LEU A 133 21.74 11.69 -9.13
C LEU A 133 20.74 10.69 -8.52
N ALA A 134 19.95 10.01 -9.35
CA ALA A 134 19.01 9.00 -8.91
C ALA A 134 19.72 7.82 -8.22
N ILE A 135 20.82 7.33 -8.79
CA ILE A 135 21.64 6.27 -8.21
C ILE A 135 22.24 6.72 -6.88
N SER A 136 22.82 7.93 -6.81
CA SER A 136 23.36 8.46 -5.54
C SER A 136 22.30 8.49 -4.45
N PHE A 137 21.09 8.96 -4.78
CA PHE A 137 20.00 9.03 -3.82
C PHE A 137 19.51 7.64 -3.38
N ASP A 138 19.37 6.69 -4.32
CA ASP A 138 18.96 5.31 -4.03
C ASP A 138 19.98 4.58 -3.14
N GLU A 139 21.28 4.79 -3.39
CA GLU A 139 22.36 4.13 -2.64
C GLU A 139 22.60 4.73 -1.24
N LEU A 140 22.50 6.07 -1.11
CA LEU A 140 22.95 6.78 0.10
C LEU A 140 21.81 7.42 0.90
N GLY A 141 20.64 7.63 0.29
CA GLY A 141 19.53 8.42 0.85
C GLY A 141 19.71 9.94 0.76
N TYR A 142 20.81 10.41 0.17
CA TYR A 142 21.14 11.82 -0.07
C TYR A 142 21.98 11.97 -1.34
N ILE A 143 22.20 13.19 -1.83
CA ILE A 143 23.07 13.43 -2.98
C ILE A 143 24.52 13.63 -2.51
N SER A 144 25.43 12.80 -3.04
CA SER A 144 26.88 12.95 -2.87
C SER A 144 27.54 13.34 -4.20
N PRO A 145 28.09 14.55 -4.33
CA PRO A 145 28.83 14.95 -5.53
C PRO A 145 30.01 14.04 -5.86
N GLN A 146 30.64 13.45 -4.84
CA GLN A 146 31.73 12.49 -5.02
C GLN A 146 31.23 11.20 -5.68
N ARG A 147 30.07 10.68 -5.24
CA ARG A 147 29.47 9.48 -5.86
C ARG A 147 29.00 9.75 -7.29
N VAL A 148 28.40 10.92 -7.53
CA VAL A 148 27.99 11.35 -8.87
C VAL A 148 29.19 11.45 -9.81
N ALA A 149 30.29 12.05 -9.35
CA ALA A 149 31.53 12.16 -10.12
C ALA A 149 32.14 10.79 -10.45
N GLU A 150 32.11 9.85 -9.51
CA GLU A 150 32.55 8.46 -9.71
C GLU A 150 31.73 7.76 -10.81
N LEU A 151 30.39 7.85 -10.75
CA LEU A 151 29.48 7.22 -11.71
C LEU A 151 29.62 7.77 -13.14
N LEU A 152 30.02 9.04 -13.26
CA LEU A 152 30.20 9.73 -14.54
C LEU A 152 31.66 9.73 -15.03
N GLU A 153 32.59 9.20 -14.24
CA GLU A 153 34.04 9.23 -14.50
C GLU A 153 34.59 10.66 -14.76
N VAL A 154 34.10 11.65 -14.01
CA VAL A 154 34.52 13.07 -14.10
C VAL A 154 35.05 13.61 -12.78
N SER A 155 35.54 14.86 -12.77
CA SER A 155 35.88 15.53 -11.53
C SER A 155 34.62 15.94 -10.74
N VAL A 156 34.76 16.14 -9.43
CA VAL A 156 33.65 16.63 -8.60
C VAL A 156 33.20 18.02 -9.03
N GLU A 157 34.12 18.87 -9.48
CA GLU A 157 33.81 20.20 -9.99
C GLU A 157 32.97 20.13 -11.27
N ASP A 158 33.35 19.27 -12.22
CA ASP A 158 32.57 19.04 -13.44
C ASP A 158 31.19 18.44 -13.15
N ALA A 159 31.10 17.51 -12.20
CA ALA A 159 29.84 16.92 -11.78
C ALA A 159 28.89 17.99 -11.17
N LEU A 160 29.42 18.88 -10.33
CA LEU A 160 28.67 20.00 -9.77
C LEU A 160 28.23 20.99 -10.84
N ASP A 161 29.08 21.28 -11.82
CA ASP A 161 28.75 22.15 -12.93
C ASP A 161 27.65 21.56 -13.83
N GLN A 162 27.70 20.26 -14.11
CA GLN A 162 26.64 19.54 -14.83
C GLN A 162 25.32 19.47 -14.04
N ALA A 163 25.40 19.40 -12.71
CA ALA A 163 24.24 19.32 -11.81
C ALA A 163 23.64 20.69 -11.43
N ARG A 164 24.17 21.79 -11.97
CA ARG A 164 23.69 23.14 -11.66
C ARG A 164 22.18 23.27 -11.86
N GLY A 165 21.51 23.80 -10.84
CA GLY A 165 20.06 23.99 -10.82
C GLY A 165 19.24 22.73 -10.54
N LYS A 166 19.87 21.55 -10.49
CA LYS A 166 19.23 20.28 -10.08
C LYS A 166 19.47 19.97 -8.61
N ILE A 167 20.59 20.42 -8.06
CA ILE A 167 20.98 20.19 -6.67
C ILE A 167 21.47 21.46 -5.99
N TYR A 168 21.33 21.50 -4.67
CA TYR A 168 21.81 22.58 -3.81
C TYR A 168 22.45 22.00 -2.54
N PRO A 169 23.42 22.70 -1.93
CA PRO A 169 23.94 22.30 -0.62
C PRO A 169 22.81 22.21 0.40
N SER A 170 22.83 21.18 1.26
CA SER A 170 21.85 21.06 2.33
C SER A 170 22.01 22.19 3.35
N LEU A 171 20.88 22.65 3.90
CA LEU A 171 20.87 23.63 4.99
C LEU A 171 21.02 22.97 6.37
N HIS A 172 20.91 21.65 6.43
CA HIS A 172 20.91 20.86 7.67
C HIS A 172 22.22 20.11 7.88
N ASP A 173 22.95 19.82 6.81
CA ASP A 173 24.24 19.14 6.85
C ASP A 173 25.20 19.75 5.81
N ALA A 174 26.38 20.18 6.25
CA ALA A 174 27.35 20.87 5.40
C ALA A 174 28.00 19.95 4.35
N ASP A 175 27.97 18.63 4.57
CA ASP A 175 28.60 17.65 3.70
C ASP A 175 27.61 17.00 2.71
N GLN A 176 26.33 17.41 2.73
CA GLN A 176 25.28 16.81 1.91
C GLN A 176 24.69 17.78 0.89
N TRP A 177 24.16 17.20 -0.19
CA TRP A 177 23.43 17.92 -1.21
C TRP A 177 22.00 17.38 -1.31
N GLU A 178 21.08 18.27 -1.64
CA GLU A 178 19.66 17.99 -1.78
C GLU A 178 19.20 18.32 -3.21
N LEU A 179 18.20 17.57 -3.69
CA LEU A 179 17.53 17.89 -4.95
C LEU A 179 16.82 19.25 -4.86
N ALA A 180 16.74 19.96 -5.98
CA ALA A 180 16.07 21.25 -6.09
C ALA A 180 14.63 21.21 -5.56
N THR A 181 13.90 20.11 -5.81
CA THR A 181 12.53 19.93 -5.31
C THR A 181 12.46 19.96 -3.78
N VAL A 182 13.48 19.47 -3.08
CA VAL A 182 13.54 19.48 -1.61
C VAL A 182 14.05 20.84 -1.13
N ALA A 183 15.21 21.26 -1.62
CA ALA A 183 15.89 22.49 -1.21
C ALA A 183 15.04 23.75 -1.45
N LEU A 184 14.22 23.77 -2.52
CA LEU A 184 13.37 24.89 -2.90
C LEU A 184 11.91 24.72 -2.46
N SER A 185 11.56 23.64 -1.74
CA SER A 185 10.20 23.45 -1.20
C SER A 185 9.95 24.23 0.10
N GLY A 186 11.00 24.81 0.69
CA GLY A 186 10.89 25.62 1.91
C GLY A 186 10.01 26.85 1.69
N GLN A 187 9.21 27.20 2.72
CA GLN A 187 8.50 28.49 2.75
C GLN A 187 9.50 29.62 2.51
N VAL A 188 9.34 30.31 1.39
CA VAL A 188 9.96 31.61 1.13
C VAL A 188 9.62 32.49 2.33
N ARG A 189 10.60 32.80 3.17
CA ARG A 189 10.43 33.85 4.17
C ARG A 189 10.59 35.17 3.44
N ASP A 190 9.47 35.88 3.28
CA ASP A 190 9.44 37.30 2.92
C ASP A 190 10.27 38.13 3.91
#